data_AF-A0A067D2A0-F1
#
_entry.id   AF-A0A067D2A0-F1
#
_cell.length_a   1.000
_cell.length_b   1.000
_cell.length_c   1.000
_cell.angle_alpha   90.00
_cell.angle_beta   90.00
_cell.angle_gamma   90.00
#
_symmetry.space_group_name_H-M   'P 1'
#
loop_
_entity.id
_entity.type
_entity.pdbx_description
1 polymer ?
#
loop_
_entity_poly.entity_id
_entity_poly.type
_entity_poly.pdbx_seq_one_letter_code
_entity_poly.pdbx_strand_id
1 'polypeptide(L)'
;MVQSVPAIRLSATVDLGDALHDTPTGIYCGWATVDGAGPYMAVASVGWNPTFQNTEKTIEPHLLHEFTSDFYGAKIDLLLGAYIRPELPFSSLDALIEAIQSDIAVSREYLATSEGQALCADAHFEVKTE
;
A
#
# COMPACT_ATOMS: atom_id res chain seq x y z
N MET A 1 15.59 4.40 -7.72
CA MET A 1 14.73 5.54 -8.11
C MET A 1 13.30 5.05 -8.06
N VAL A 2 12.47 5.67 -7.23
CA VAL A 2 11.03 5.39 -7.14
C VAL A 2 10.38 5.78 -8.47
N GLN A 3 9.53 4.90 -9.01
CA GLN A 3 8.81 5.18 -10.24
C GLN A 3 7.35 5.53 -9.90
N SER A 4 6.91 6.70 -10.34
CA SER A 4 5.49 7.04 -10.29
C SER A 4 4.74 6.04 -11.17
N VAL A 5 3.73 5.38 -10.61
CA VAL A 5 2.81 4.52 -11.35
C VAL A 5 1.46 5.24 -11.42
N PRO A 6 0.60 4.93 -12.41
CA PRO A 6 -0.78 5.37 -12.38
C PRO A 6 -1.38 5.00 -11.02
N ALA A 7 -2.07 5.94 -10.36
CA ALA A 7 -2.55 5.70 -9.02
C ALA A 7 -3.58 4.55 -9.03
N ILE A 8 -3.23 3.43 -8.39
CA ILE A 8 -4.13 2.27 -8.31
C ILE A 8 -5.00 2.44 -7.08
N ARG A 9 -6.31 2.41 -7.29
CA ARG A 9 -7.34 2.65 -6.28
C ARG A 9 -7.88 1.31 -5.81
N LEU A 10 -7.81 1.07 -4.51
CA LEU A 10 -8.27 -0.18 -3.89
C LEU A 10 -9.07 0.16 -2.64
N SER A 11 -10.40 0.07 -2.74
CA SER A 11 -11.30 0.13 -1.59
C SER A 11 -11.65 -1.32 -1.25
N ALA A 12 -11.26 -1.81 -0.06
CA ALA A 12 -11.50 -3.20 0.30
C ALA A 12 -12.53 -3.34 1.41
N THR A 13 -13.58 -4.11 1.13
CA THR A 13 -14.37 -4.88 2.11
C THR A 13 -14.48 -6.35 1.65
N VAL A 14 -13.42 -6.86 0.98
CA VAL A 14 -13.29 -8.19 0.31
C VAL A 14 -13.74 -8.19 -1.16
N ASP A 15 -12.78 -7.92 -2.05
CA ASP A 15 -12.46 -8.60 -3.33
C ASP A 15 -11.64 -7.61 -4.20
N LEU A 16 -10.38 -7.97 -4.47
CA LEU A 16 -9.40 -7.13 -5.18
C LEU A 16 -8.93 -7.80 -6.48
N GLY A 17 -9.54 -8.91 -6.89
CA GLY A 17 -9.05 -9.83 -7.93
C GLY A 17 -8.68 -9.15 -9.25
N ASP A 18 -9.67 -8.61 -9.96
CA ASP A 18 -9.44 -8.00 -11.28
C ASP A 18 -8.58 -6.72 -11.21
N ALA A 19 -8.69 -5.96 -10.11
CA ALA A 19 -7.94 -4.71 -9.93
C ALA A 19 -6.43 -4.96 -9.73
N LEU A 20 -6.06 -6.08 -9.12
CA LEU A 20 -4.67 -6.45 -8.89
C LEU A 20 -4.07 -7.26 -10.04
N HIS A 21 -4.89 -7.86 -10.92
CA HIS A 21 -4.42 -8.78 -11.96
C HIS A 21 -3.29 -8.20 -12.82
N ASP A 22 -3.43 -6.96 -13.29
CA ASP A 22 -2.43 -6.29 -14.13
C ASP A 22 -1.36 -5.52 -13.34
N THR A 23 -1.51 -5.42 -12.02
CA THR A 23 -0.56 -4.70 -11.15
C THR A 23 0.72 -5.51 -10.98
N PRO A 24 1.91 -5.01 -11.35
CA PRO A 24 3.16 -5.73 -11.14
C PRO A 24 3.37 -6.11 -9.67
N THR A 25 3.95 -7.28 -9.40
CA THR A 25 4.29 -7.62 -8.01
C THR A 25 5.49 -6.82 -7.52
N GLY A 26 5.52 -6.54 -6.23
CA GLY A 26 6.56 -5.74 -5.59
C GLY A 26 6.02 -4.85 -4.50
N ILE A 27 6.87 -3.90 -4.11
CA ILE A 27 6.61 -2.97 -3.02
C ILE A 27 6.18 -1.63 -3.60
N TYR A 28 5.08 -1.12 -3.06
CA TYR A 28 4.49 0.16 -3.41
C TYR A 28 4.40 1.05 -2.19
N CYS A 29 4.29 2.35 -2.41
CA CYS A 29 3.93 3.31 -1.39
C CYS A 29 2.69 4.10 -1.79
N GLY A 30 2.01 4.68 -0.80
CA GLY A 30 0.73 5.30 -1.02
C GLY A 30 0.11 5.91 0.22
N TRP A 31 -1.20 6.12 0.14
CA TRP A 31 -2.02 6.67 1.20
C TRP A 31 -3.15 5.72 1.52
N ALA A 32 -3.55 5.64 2.77
CA ALA A 32 -4.67 4.82 3.20
C ALA A 32 -5.54 5.50 4.27
N THR A 33 -6.83 5.20 4.29
CA THR A 33 -7.73 5.54 5.40
C THR A 33 -8.19 4.30 6.13
N VAL A 34 -8.60 4.48 7.38
CA VAL A 34 -9.21 3.45 8.23
C VAL A 34 -10.56 3.97 8.71
N ASP A 35 -11.66 3.37 8.25
CA ASP A 35 -13.02 3.85 8.50
C ASP A 35 -13.19 5.36 8.20
N GLY A 36 -12.54 5.83 7.13
CA GLY A 36 -12.53 7.23 6.71
C GLY A 36 -11.59 8.15 7.52
N ALA A 37 -10.95 7.67 8.59
CA ALA A 37 -9.90 8.40 9.28
C ALA A 37 -8.58 8.36 8.49
N GLY A 38 -7.87 9.49 8.41
CA GLY A 38 -6.62 9.63 7.66
C GLY A 38 -6.67 10.83 6.69
N PRO A 39 -5.96 10.77 5.53
CA PRO A 39 -5.16 9.65 5.05
C PRO A 39 -3.81 9.51 5.78
N TYR A 40 -3.38 8.26 5.98
CA TYR A 40 -2.09 7.87 6.55
C TYR A 40 -1.15 7.40 5.43
N MET A 41 0.14 7.71 5.55
CA MET A 41 1.13 7.11 4.65
C MET A 41 1.13 5.59 4.81
N ALA A 42 1.28 4.86 3.70
CA ALA A 42 1.30 3.41 3.70
C ALA A 42 2.39 2.88 2.77
N VAL A 43 2.93 1.72 3.13
CA VAL A 43 3.69 0.85 2.21
C VAL A 43 2.89 -0.42 1.99
N ALA A 44 2.89 -0.97 0.79
CA ALA A 44 2.11 -2.15 0.47
C ALA A 44 2.94 -3.16 -0.32
N SER A 45 2.89 -4.41 0.10
CA SER A 45 3.40 -5.54 -0.69
C SER A 45 2.28 -6.05 -1.59
N VAL A 46 2.52 -6.11 -2.90
CA VAL A 46 1.64 -6.76 -3.87
C VAL A 46 2.34 -8.02 -4.34
N GLY A 47 1.74 -9.18 -4.10
CA GLY A 47 2.37 -10.47 -4.36
C GLY A 47 1.37 -11.55 -4.73
N TRP A 48 1.87 -12.76 -4.93
CA TRP A 48 1.04 -13.94 -5.15
C TRP A 48 0.96 -14.75 -3.86
N ASN A 49 -0.21 -15.34 -3.55
CA ASN A 49 -0.38 -16.18 -2.36
C ASN A 49 -0.19 -17.69 -2.68
N PRO A 50 1.02 -18.24 -2.53
CA PRO A 50 1.29 -19.64 -2.90
C PRO A 50 0.46 -20.66 -2.11
N THR A 51 -0.10 -20.27 -0.96
CA THR A 51 -0.82 -21.15 -0.04
C THR A 51 -2.16 -21.64 -0.58
N PHE A 52 -2.77 -20.90 -1.52
CA PHE A 52 -4.11 -21.20 -2.05
C PHE A 52 -4.10 -21.74 -3.49
N GLN A 53 -3.00 -22.33 -3.97
CA GLN A 53 -2.88 -22.80 -5.36
C GLN A 53 -3.19 -21.70 -6.41
N ASN A 54 -2.89 -20.45 -6.03
CA ASN A 54 -2.82 -19.19 -6.80
C ASN A 54 -3.59 -19.10 -8.12
N THR A 55 -4.73 -18.40 -8.07
CA THR A 55 -5.22 -17.61 -9.21
C THR A 55 -5.28 -16.11 -8.92
N GLU A 56 -5.03 -15.67 -7.67
CA GLU A 56 -5.25 -14.27 -7.26
C GLU A 56 -4.02 -13.68 -6.56
N LYS A 57 -3.72 -12.42 -6.89
CA LYS A 57 -2.72 -11.61 -6.20
C LYS A 57 -3.28 -11.09 -4.88
N THR A 58 -2.42 -10.98 -3.88
CA THR A 58 -2.72 -10.34 -2.60
C THR A 58 -2.06 -8.97 -2.51
N ILE A 59 -2.62 -8.13 -1.65
CA ILE A 59 -2.01 -6.88 -1.24
C ILE A 59 -2.03 -6.79 0.29
N GLU A 60 -0.89 -6.41 0.84
CA GLU A 60 -0.68 -6.32 2.29
C GLU A 60 -0.16 -4.92 2.63
N PRO A 61 -1.05 -3.99 3.00
CA PRO A 61 -0.66 -2.66 3.41
C PRO A 61 -0.17 -2.62 4.86
N HIS A 62 0.88 -1.83 5.07
CA HIS A 62 1.39 -1.43 6.38
C HIS A 62 1.29 0.10 6.49
N LEU A 63 0.35 0.55 7.33
CA LEU A 63 0.13 1.96 7.59
C LEU A 63 1.23 2.48 8.52
N LEU A 64 1.87 3.58 8.12
CA LEU A 64 2.96 4.22 8.85
C LEU A 64 2.42 5.16 9.94
N HIS A 65 1.53 4.63 10.77
CA HIS A 65 0.86 5.34 11.85
C HIS A 65 0.74 4.43 13.07
N GLU A 66 0.94 5.01 14.26
CA GLU A 66 0.77 4.29 15.52
C GLU A 66 -0.71 4.33 15.94
N PHE A 67 -1.39 3.19 15.83
CA PHE A 67 -2.76 3.04 16.29
C PHE A 67 -2.79 2.64 17.77
N THR A 68 -3.77 3.16 18.51
CA THR A 68 -3.95 2.85 19.94
C THR A 68 -4.63 1.50 20.19
N SER A 69 -5.27 0.94 19.16
CA SER A 69 -5.93 -0.37 19.18
C SER A 69 -5.94 -0.98 17.79
N ASP A 70 -6.14 -2.29 17.72
CA ASP A 70 -6.37 -2.99 16.46
C ASP A 70 -7.67 -2.51 15.79
N PHE A 71 -7.72 -2.58 14.46
CA PHE A 71 -8.85 -2.13 13.63
C PHE A 71 -9.39 -3.27 12.76
N TYR A 72 -9.42 -4.51 13.29
CA TYR A 72 -10.00 -5.65 12.58
C TYR A 72 -11.46 -5.39 12.21
N GLY A 73 -11.80 -5.65 10.95
CA GLY A 73 -13.14 -5.40 10.40
C GLY A 73 -13.39 -3.95 9.95
N ALA A 74 -12.45 -3.03 10.21
CA ALA A 74 -12.50 -1.69 9.66
C ALA A 74 -12.34 -1.71 8.13
N LYS A 75 -12.97 -0.74 7.47
CA LYS A 75 -12.81 -0.53 6.05
C LYS A 75 -11.49 0.20 5.79
N ILE A 76 -10.68 -0.36 4.89
CA ILE A 76 -9.45 0.28 4.42
C ILE A 76 -9.66 0.73 2.97
N ASP A 77 -9.49 2.04 2.74
CA ASP A 77 -9.32 2.57 1.39
C ASP A 77 -7.84 2.86 1.18
N LEU A 78 -7.24 2.25 0.16
CA LEU A 78 -5.82 2.31 -0.17
C LEU A 78 -5.62 2.88 -1.58
N LEU A 79 -4.72 3.84 -1.69
CA LEU A 79 -4.28 4.44 -2.93
C LEU A 79 -2.78 4.19 -3.12
N LEU A 80 -2.41 3.36 -4.09
CA LEU A 80 -1.00 3.14 -4.45
C LEU A 80 -0.51 4.27 -5.34
N GLY A 81 0.50 5.00 -4.89
CA GLY A 81 1.03 6.19 -5.56
C GLY A 81 2.33 5.96 -6.35
N ALA A 82 3.18 5.04 -5.90
CA ALA A 82 4.44 4.76 -6.58
C ALA A 82 4.94 3.33 -6.34
N TYR A 83 5.69 2.83 -7.31
CA TYR A 83 6.43 1.58 -7.22
C TYR A 83 7.83 1.82 -6.69
N ILE A 84 8.18 1.12 -5.62
CA ILE A 84 9.47 1.25 -4.92
C ILE A 84 10.48 0.28 -5.52
N ARG A 85 10.14 -1.02 -5.55
CA ARG A 85 11.04 -2.10 -5.98
C ARG A 85 10.29 -3.42 -6.22
N PRO A 86 10.88 -4.38 -6.95
CA PRO A 86 10.34 -5.74 -7.04
C PRO A 86 10.45 -6.49 -5.69
N GLU A 87 9.72 -7.61 -5.60
CA GLU A 87 9.93 -8.60 -4.54
C GLU A 87 11.39 -9.10 -4.58
N LEU A 88 12.01 -9.23 -3.41
CA LEU A 88 13.40 -9.67 -3.29
C LEU A 88 13.47 -10.92 -2.41
N PRO A 89 14.30 -11.92 -2.77
CA PRO A 89 14.63 -13.00 -1.86
C PRO A 89 15.58 -12.48 -0.77
N PHE A 90 15.32 -12.87 0.48
CA PHE A 90 16.19 -12.53 1.61
C PHE A 90 16.82 -13.80 2.18
N SER A 91 18.13 -13.73 2.42
CA SER A 91 18.91 -14.85 3.00
C SER A 91 18.88 -14.88 4.53
N SER A 92 18.38 -13.82 5.18
CA SER A 92 18.25 -13.71 6.63
C SER A 92 17.08 -12.80 7.02
N LEU A 93 16.64 -12.92 8.28
CA LEU A 93 15.63 -12.02 8.86
C LEU A 93 16.13 -10.57 8.93
N ASP A 94 17.40 -10.37 9.28
CA ASP A 94 17.99 -9.02 9.37
C ASP A 94 17.97 -8.31 8.00
N ALA A 95 18.31 -9.02 6.92
CA ALA A 95 18.26 -8.47 5.57
C ALA A 95 16.83 -8.09 5.14
N LEU A 96 15.83 -8.86 5.58
CA LEU A 96 14.42 -8.52 5.36
C LEU A 96 14.03 -7.25 6.13
N ILE A 97 14.41 -7.16 7.41
CA ILE A 97 14.11 -5.99 8.25
C ILE A 97 14.76 -4.73 7.67
N GLU A 98 16.02 -4.79 7.27
CA GLU A 98 16.73 -3.67 6.65
C GLU A 98 16.04 -3.21 5.36
N ALA A 99 15.60 -4.15 4.52
CA ALA A 99 14.88 -3.82 3.30
C ALA A 99 13.54 -3.14 3.60
N ILE A 100 12.76 -3.65 4.56
CA ILE A 100 11.49 -3.02 4.97
C ILE A 100 11.72 -1.60 5.50
N GLN A 101 12.75 -1.40 6.33
CA GLN A 101 13.09 -0.07 6.85
C GLN A 101 13.50 0.89 5.73
N SER A 102 14.25 0.40 4.74
CA SER A 102 14.62 1.17 3.55
C SER A 102 13.38 1.53 2.73
N ASP A 103 12.46 0.59 2.51
CA ASP A 103 11.20 0.82 1.80
C ASP A 103 10.37 1.91 2.50
N ILE A 104 10.28 1.87 3.84
CA ILE A 104 9.60 2.90 4.64
C ILE A 104 10.25 4.27 4.47
N ALA A 105 11.58 4.34 4.55
CA ALA A 105 12.31 5.61 4.42
C ALA A 105 12.09 6.24 3.03
N VAL A 106 12.27 5.45 1.97
CA VAL A 106 12.04 5.88 0.59
C VAL A 106 10.59 6.31 0.36
N SER A 107 9.64 5.59 0.95
CA SER A 107 8.22 5.91 0.86
C SER A 107 7.89 7.24 1.53
N ARG A 108 8.45 7.51 2.71
CA ARG A 108 8.27 8.80 3.40
C ARG A 108 8.86 9.96 2.59
N GLU A 109 10.03 9.76 2.00
CA GLU A 109 10.66 10.77 1.15
C GLU A 109 9.79 11.09 -0.07
N TYR A 110 9.32 10.08 -0.79
CA TYR A 110 8.44 10.26 -1.95
C TYR A 110 7.12 10.91 -1.56
N LEU A 111 6.45 10.42 -0.51
CA LEU A 111 5.14 10.93 -0.09
C LEU A 111 5.22 12.35 0.49
N ALA A 112 6.40 12.83 0.87
CA ALA A 112 6.63 14.22 1.28
C ALA A 112 6.83 15.20 0.10
N THR A 113 7.05 14.70 -1.13
CA THR A 113 7.14 15.54 -2.33
C THR A 113 5.78 16.14 -2.68
N SER A 114 5.77 17.16 -3.55
CA SER A 114 4.52 17.76 -4.02
C SER A 114 3.64 16.77 -4.77
N GLU A 115 4.24 15.88 -5.56
CA GLU A 115 3.56 14.80 -6.28
C GLU A 115 2.95 13.79 -5.31
N GLY A 116 3.73 13.37 -4.31
CA GLY A 116 3.27 12.44 -3.27
C GLY A 116 2.14 13.01 -2.41
N GLN A 117 2.23 14.29 -2.04
CA GLN A 117 1.19 14.99 -1.28
C GLN A 117 -0.07 15.25 -2.10
N ALA A 118 0.02 15.48 -3.41
CA ALA A 118 -1.15 15.66 -4.26
C ALA A 118 -2.09 14.44 -4.22
N LEU A 119 -1.56 13.24 -3.95
CA LEU A 119 -2.33 12.01 -3.81
C LEU A 119 -3.16 11.96 -2.51
N CYS A 120 -2.75 12.67 -1.44
CA CYS A 120 -3.51 12.67 -0.18
C CYS A 120 -4.80 13.50 -0.27
N ALA A 121 -4.87 14.43 -1.24
CA ALA A 121 -6.03 15.23 -1.55
C ALA A 121 -6.90 14.63 -2.68
N ASP A 122 -6.65 13.37 -3.07
CA ASP A 122 -7.48 12.71 -4.07
C ASP A 122 -8.93 12.61 -3.56
N ALA A 123 -9.88 12.94 -4.43
CA ALA A 123 -11.32 12.91 -4.14
C ALA A 123 -11.82 11.53 -3.67
N HIS A 124 -11.02 10.47 -3.81
CA HIS A 124 -11.31 9.15 -3.26
C HIS A 124 -11.36 9.12 -1.72
N PHE A 125 -10.61 9.99 -1.04
CA PHE A 125 -10.70 10.13 0.42
C PHE A 125 -11.84 11.06 0.86
N GLU A 126 -12.52 11.73 -0.06
CA GLU A 126 -13.75 12.46 0.27
C GLU A 126 -14.87 11.44 0.53
N VAL A 127 -15.21 11.31 1.82
CA VAL A 127 -16.36 10.51 2.27
C VAL A 127 -17.59 10.99 1.52
N LYS A 128 -18.18 10.15 0.66
CA LYS A 128 -19.53 10.37 0.16
C LYS A 128 -20.47 10.18 1.33
N THR A 129 -20.90 11.28 1.93
CA THR A 129 -22.10 11.32 2.76
C THR A 129 -23.31 11.00 1.87
N GLU A 130 -23.86 9.79 2.01
CA GLU A 130 -25.26 9.51 1.68
C GLU A 130 -26.15 9.85 2.87
#